data_AF-A0A1V8TQE9-F1
#
_entry.id   AF-A0A1V8TQE9-F1
#
_cell.length_a   1.000
_cell.length_b   1.000
_cell.length_c   1.000
_cell.angle_alpha   90.00
_cell.angle_beta   90.00
_cell.angle_gamma   90.00
#
_symmetry.space_group_name_H-M   'P 1'
#
loop_
_entity.id
_entity.type
_entity.pdbx_description
1 polymer ?
#
loop_
_entity_poly.entity_id
_entity_poly.type
_entity_poly.pdbx_seq_one_letter_code
_entity_poly.pdbx_strand_id
1 'polypeptide(L)'
;MDRLVEAFTRVQRGISVQQDILKAISDLDNGSLTPADVSVELKVGVLDLPDVDDLDASVQTKSSSSRTNLVNRAVDSPSDLTTDEISLLKKRYWLDQTDAEAARQSSALSGLLAVSQGHWKETTEQLKRVRSLVCEEREEDAIFEAAIEEWRRSMNDLKSGQSAEVEKQLERAQPWVKRMWEEDKGEKRWGFMMFVHPEVEEDGWREHMDGLLFHAQDAVGCGGAAIGGQWKLQQLRWPADDGQEMPSEELGSHTTAPVQPVEHETEAEDDDDRQTDDGESHMVSIAEDLLPPPEALFVRLRQQFRSLSRRPAKRRKLDDSDETATTSDGILINVFLVVSDQSMESQFNESAHPDDAWLWAVDPDYEDKAPLDTPADSDTSNEYRGYLRVRVQQLVNNFYDLRRFHEQEYSLKQLWQAAQHSGHKAFVSVKQDEPRMYRSEPGGVGSALRKTGTKRIVYSIDDL
;
A
#
# COMPACT_ATOMS: atom_id res chain seq x y z
N MET A 1 19.80 -4.51 28.90
CA MET A 1 21.21 -4.07 28.87
C MET A 1 22.14 -5.13 28.28
N ASP A 2 22.04 -6.40 28.69
CA ASP A 2 22.98 -7.47 28.29
C ASP A 2 23.19 -7.60 26.78
N ARG A 3 22.10 -7.75 26.00
CA ARG A 3 22.15 -7.85 24.52
C ARG A 3 22.78 -6.62 23.85
N LEU A 4 22.61 -5.44 24.47
CA LEU A 4 23.18 -4.21 23.93
C LEU A 4 24.70 -4.19 24.12
N VAL A 5 25.19 -4.60 25.31
CA VAL A 5 26.63 -4.72 25.58
C VAL A 5 27.26 -5.87 24.81
N GLU A 6 26.55 -6.99 24.61
CA GLU A 6 26.98 -8.09 23.73
C GLU A 6 27.29 -7.59 22.31
N ALA A 7 26.53 -6.60 21.85
CA ALA A 7 26.69 -6.00 20.53
C ALA A 7 27.74 -4.87 20.48
N PHE A 8 28.43 -4.53 21.57
CA PHE A 8 29.55 -3.58 21.51
C PHE A 8 30.67 -4.14 20.63
N THR A 9 31.23 -3.31 19.75
CA THR A 9 32.28 -3.76 18.81
C THR A 9 33.47 -4.35 19.56
N ARG A 10 33.86 -3.79 20.72
CA ARG A 10 34.92 -4.40 21.56
C ARG A 10 34.59 -5.80 22.05
N VAL A 11 33.33 -6.04 22.42
CA VAL A 11 32.86 -7.36 22.91
C VAL A 11 32.80 -8.34 21.75
N GLN A 12 32.26 -7.92 20.61
CA GLN A 12 32.21 -8.74 19.39
C GLN A 12 33.60 -9.16 18.90
N ARG A 13 34.61 -8.30 19.08
CA ARG A 13 36.02 -8.58 18.74
C ARG A 13 36.79 -9.31 19.82
N GLY A 14 36.19 -9.59 20.98
CA GLY A 14 36.85 -10.26 22.10
C GLY A 14 37.92 -9.40 22.80
N ILE A 15 37.92 -8.09 22.58
CA ILE A 15 38.86 -7.13 23.19
C ILE A 15 38.41 -6.82 24.64
N SER A 16 37.11 -6.88 24.91
CA SER A 16 36.57 -6.63 26.25
C SER A 16 35.57 -7.71 26.67
N VAL A 17 35.55 -7.98 27.97
CA VAL A 17 34.66 -8.98 28.57
C VAL A 17 33.32 -8.34 28.89
N GLN A 18 32.24 -8.87 28.28
CA GLN A 18 30.88 -8.35 28.44
C GLN A 18 30.47 -8.17 29.92
N GLN A 19 30.78 -9.15 30.76
CA GLN A 19 30.40 -9.15 32.19
C GLN A 19 31.08 -8.03 32.98
N ASP A 20 32.33 -7.70 32.65
CA ASP A 20 33.06 -6.63 33.31
C ASP A 20 32.43 -5.27 32.94
N ILE A 21 32.05 -5.08 31.68
CA ILE A 21 31.35 -3.86 31.23
C ILE A 21 29.98 -3.74 31.89
N LEU A 22 29.19 -4.82 31.93
CA LEU A 22 27.87 -4.81 32.58
C LEU A 22 27.97 -4.48 34.07
N LYS A 23 28.94 -5.06 34.76
CA LYS A 23 29.22 -4.76 36.16
C LYS A 23 29.58 -3.29 36.34
N ALA A 24 30.48 -2.76 35.51
CA ALA A 24 30.87 -1.35 35.56
C ALA A 24 29.70 -0.39 35.33
N ILE A 25 28.83 -0.70 34.34
CA ILE A 25 27.63 0.09 34.07
C ILE A 25 26.72 0.12 35.29
N SER A 26 26.47 -1.05 35.89
CA SER A 26 25.67 -1.16 37.11
C SER A 26 26.29 -0.43 38.30
N ASP A 27 27.61 -0.54 38.49
CA ASP A 27 28.30 0.10 39.61
C ASP A 27 28.33 1.64 39.45
N LEU A 28 28.49 2.13 38.23
CA LEU A 28 28.44 3.57 37.92
C LEU A 28 27.02 4.14 38.09
N ASP A 29 25.99 3.45 37.59
CA ASP A 29 24.59 3.90 37.69
C ASP A 29 24.10 3.94 39.16
N ASN A 30 24.56 3.00 39.99
CA ASN A 30 24.25 2.97 41.42
C ASN A 30 25.16 3.85 42.28
N GLY A 31 26.20 4.46 41.70
CA GLY A 31 27.18 5.30 42.41
C GLY A 31 28.13 4.51 43.33
N SER A 32 28.23 3.19 43.20
CA SER A 32 29.21 2.37 43.94
C SER A 32 30.62 2.46 43.35
N LEU A 33 30.76 2.87 42.08
CA LEU A 33 32.02 3.17 41.42
C LEU A 33 32.05 4.64 41.05
N THR A 34 33.07 5.39 41.49
CA THR A 34 33.21 6.78 41.06
C THR A 34 33.85 6.82 39.66
N PRO A 35 33.53 7.82 38.81
CA PRO A 35 34.11 7.88 37.47
C PRO A 35 35.63 7.99 37.44
N ALA A 36 36.24 8.55 38.50
CA ALA A 36 37.69 8.68 38.62
C ALA A 36 38.39 7.35 38.97
N ASP A 37 37.66 6.38 39.51
CA ASP A 37 38.17 5.05 39.90
C ASP A 37 38.04 4.01 38.77
N VAL A 38 37.37 4.35 37.67
CA VAL A 38 37.20 3.46 36.51
C VAL A 38 38.54 3.33 35.79
N SER A 39 39.03 2.10 35.59
CA SER A 39 40.26 1.87 34.81
C SER A 39 40.09 2.35 33.37
N VAL A 40 41.20 2.69 32.71
CA VAL A 40 41.18 3.16 31.31
C VAL A 40 40.55 2.12 30.39
N GLU A 41 40.89 0.84 30.57
CA GLU A 41 40.35 -0.27 29.78
C GLU A 41 38.84 -0.41 29.95
N LEU A 42 38.35 -0.27 31.18
CA LEU A 42 36.93 -0.38 31.48
C LEU A 42 36.15 0.83 30.96
N LYS A 43 36.74 2.03 31.04
CA LYS A 43 36.17 3.25 30.47
C LYS A 43 36.02 3.13 28.95
N VAL A 44 37.06 2.69 28.24
CA VAL A 44 37.00 2.42 26.79
C VAL A 44 35.98 1.31 26.47
N GLY A 45 35.87 0.30 27.34
CA GLY A 45 34.85 -0.76 27.30
C GLY A 45 33.42 -0.24 27.37
N VAL A 46 33.09 0.58 28.36
CA VAL A 46 31.76 1.18 28.56
C VAL A 46 31.38 2.13 27.41
N LEU A 47 32.36 2.87 26.89
CA LEU A 47 32.17 3.80 25.78
C LEU A 47 32.12 3.10 24.40
N ASP A 48 32.51 1.83 24.32
CA ASP A 48 32.70 1.04 23.09
C ASP A 48 33.61 1.76 22.06
N LEU A 49 34.75 2.27 22.55
CA LEU A 49 35.74 2.98 21.73
C LEU A 49 36.89 2.05 21.32
N PRO A 50 37.60 2.30 20.21
CA PRO A 50 38.87 1.64 19.94
C PRO A 50 39.93 1.99 20.99
N ASP A 51 41.06 1.27 20.98
CA ASP A 51 42.20 1.63 21.82
C ASP A 51 42.75 3.00 21.41
N VAL A 52 43.47 3.68 22.31
CA VAL A 52 43.85 5.09 22.12
C VAL A 52 44.65 5.31 20.82
N ASP A 53 45.59 4.41 20.51
CA ASP A 53 46.40 4.49 19.29
C ASP A 53 45.54 4.34 18.02
N ASP A 54 44.58 3.41 18.04
CA ASP A 54 43.65 3.18 16.92
C ASP A 54 42.65 4.34 16.79
N LEU A 55 42.20 4.92 17.90
CA LEU A 55 41.32 6.08 17.92
C LEU A 55 42.00 7.28 17.26
N ASP A 56 43.22 7.61 17.68
CA ASP A 56 43.97 8.74 17.14
C ASP A 56 44.30 8.54 15.66
N ALA A 57 44.69 7.33 15.27
CA ALA A 57 44.89 6.97 13.86
C ALA A 57 43.60 7.12 13.05
N SER A 58 42.45 6.74 13.64
CA SER A 58 41.13 6.84 13.00
C SER A 58 40.72 8.29 12.77
N VAL A 59 40.94 9.16 13.76
CA VAL A 59 40.70 10.60 13.66
C VAL A 59 41.60 11.22 12.60
N GLN A 60 42.90 10.95 12.60
CA GLN A 60 43.83 11.50 11.60
C GLN A 60 43.52 11.03 10.17
N THR A 61 42.99 9.82 10.03
CA THR A 61 42.63 9.26 8.71
C THR A 61 41.39 9.93 8.11
N LYS A 62 40.39 10.26 8.94
CA LYS A 62 39.07 10.73 8.49
C LYS A 62 38.81 12.21 8.72
N SER A 63 39.63 12.88 9.52
CA SER A 63 39.50 14.28 9.88
C SER A 63 40.85 14.99 9.80
N SER A 64 40.87 16.19 9.24
CA SER A 64 42.02 17.10 9.31
C SER A 64 42.11 17.86 10.65
N SER A 65 41.07 17.74 11.48
CA SER A 65 40.96 18.38 12.80
C SER A 65 41.29 17.40 13.93
N SER A 66 41.76 17.93 15.06
CA SER A 66 41.93 17.16 16.29
C SER A 66 40.59 16.63 16.81
N ARG A 67 40.62 15.56 17.64
CA ARG A 67 39.42 14.98 18.26
C ARG A 67 38.58 16.02 19.00
N THR A 68 39.20 16.86 19.83
CA THR A 68 38.50 17.91 20.58
C THR A 68 37.83 18.93 19.65
N ASN A 69 38.49 19.33 18.57
CA ASN A 69 37.89 20.25 17.59
C ASN A 69 36.74 19.58 16.83
N LEU A 70 36.89 18.30 16.49
CA LEU A 70 35.84 17.51 15.86
C LEU A 70 34.60 17.39 16.76
N VAL A 71 34.78 17.04 18.03
CA VAL A 71 33.72 16.94 19.04
C VAL A 71 33.00 18.28 19.21
N ASN A 72 33.76 19.38 19.41
CA ASN A 72 33.16 20.70 19.55
C ASN A 72 32.37 21.11 18.30
N ARG A 73 32.93 20.94 17.11
CA ARG A 73 32.24 21.27 15.85
C ARG A 73 31.00 20.41 15.63
N ALA A 74 31.03 19.13 16.00
CA ALA A 74 29.86 18.26 15.88
C ALA A 74 28.69 18.76 16.73
N VAL A 75 28.96 19.31 17.92
CA VAL A 75 27.90 19.86 18.78
C VAL A 75 27.51 21.29 18.39
N ASP A 76 28.47 22.15 18.06
CA ASP A 76 28.22 23.57 17.78
C ASP A 76 27.67 23.82 16.37
N SER A 77 28.14 23.05 15.38
CA SER A 77 27.82 23.21 13.96
C SER A 77 27.80 21.85 13.24
N PRO A 78 26.87 20.93 13.55
CA PRO A 78 26.83 19.60 12.94
C PRO A 78 26.74 19.62 11.41
N SER A 79 26.12 20.66 10.82
CA SER A 79 26.06 20.85 9.36
C SER A 79 27.42 21.00 8.69
N ASP A 80 28.45 21.43 9.43
CA ASP A 80 29.80 21.66 8.92
C ASP A 80 30.66 20.39 8.91
N LEU A 81 30.15 19.29 9.47
CA LEU A 81 30.82 18.00 9.43
C LEU A 81 30.80 17.40 8.02
N THR A 82 31.90 16.77 7.63
CA THR A 82 31.95 15.96 6.41
C THR A 82 31.24 14.60 6.61
N THR A 83 30.87 13.91 5.54
CA THR A 83 30.27 12.57 5.61
C THR A 83 31.19 11.55 6.31
N ASP A 84 32.51 11.66 6.09
CA ASP A 84 33.51 10.82 6.73
C ASP A 84 33.59 11.07 8.25
N GLU A 85 33.53 12.34 8.67
CA GLU A 85 33.51 12.73 10.09
C GLU A 85 32.23 12.29 10.80
N ILE A 86 31.07 12.42 10.15
CA ILE A 86 29.79 11.91 10.66
C ILE A 86 29.85 10.39 10.85
N SER A 87 30.34 9.67 9.84
CA SER A 87 30.48 8.21 9.90
C SER A 87 31.43 7.80 11.01
N LEU A 88 32.57 8.51 11.17
CA LEU A 88 33.53 8.28 12.24
C LEU A 88 32.90 8.44 13.63
N LEU A 89 32.19 9.54 13.89
CA LEU A 89 31.55 9.79 15.18
C LEU A 89 30.43 8.77 15.46
N LYS A 90 29.56 8.51 14.48
CA LYS A 90 28.45 7.54 14.62
C LYS A 90 28.95 6.14 14.94
N LYS A 91 30.05 5.73 14.31
CA LYS A 91 30.71 4.44 14.55
C LYS A 91 31.66 4.48 15.74
N ARG A 92 31.60 5.51 16.60
CA ARG A 92 32.47 5.62 17.79
C ARG A 92 33.95 5.41 17.48
N TYR A 93 34.40 6.00 16.38
CA TYR A 93 35.77 5.96 15.86
C TYR A 93 36.25 4.62 15.29
N TRP A 94 35.39 3.60 15.16
CA TRP A 94 35.73 2.35 14.47
C TRP A 94 35.76 2.53 12.94
N LEU A 95 36.95 2.51 12.33
CA LEU A 95 37.10 2.63 10.86
C LEU A 95 36.67 1.37 10.09
N ASP A 96 36.97 0.21 10.65
CA ASP A 96 36.88 -1.10 10.01
C ASP A 96 35.70 -1.92 10.53
N GLN A 97 34.66 -1.25 11.05
CA GLN A 97 33.45 -1.93 11.51
C GLN A 97 32.79 -2.65 10.33
N THR A 98 32.69 -3.98 10.45
CA THR A 98 32.10 -4.85 9.42
C THR A 98 30.57 -4.74 9.42
N ASP A 99 29.95 -5.07 8.28
CA ASP A 99 28.49 -5.10 8.17
C ASP A 99 27.85 -6.07 9.17
N ALA A 100 28.53 -7.19 9.49
CA ALA A 100 28.07 -8.15 10.48
C ALA A 100 28.10 -7.58 11.91
N GLU A 101 29.08 -6.74 12.24
CA GLU A 101 29.15 -6.06 13.54
C GLU A 101 28.06 -5.00 13.66
N ALA A 102 27.87 -4.19 12.62
CA ALA A 102 26.81 -3.19 12.55
C ALA A 102 25.41 -3.84 12.59
N ALA A 103 25.21 -4.95 11.90
CA ALA A 103 23.96 -5.72 11.91
C ALA A 103 23.63 -6.26 13.31
N ARG A 104 24.63 -6.75 14.06
CA ARG A 104 24.44 -7.18 15.46
C ARG A 104 24.02 -6.04 16.38
N GLN A 105 24.61 -4.84 16.23
CA GLN A 105 24.20 -3.64 16.95
C GLN A 105 22.75 -3.24 16.63
N SER A 106 22.40 -3.20 15.34
CA SER A 106 21.05 -2.90 14.89
C SER A 106 20.02 -3.92 15.41
N SER A 107 20.37 -5.21 15.38
CA SER A 107 19.54 -6.30 15.90
C SER A 107 19.32 -6.17 17.42
N ALA A 108 20.35 -5.84 18.19
CA ALA A 108 20.22 -5.63 19.63
C ALA A 108 19.27 -4.46 19.97
N LEU A 109 19.37 -3.33 19.24
CA LEU A 109 18.47 -2.19 19.40
C LEU A 109 17.03 -2.54 18.99
N SER A 110 16.86 -3.25 17.87
CA SER A 110 15.57 -3.73 17.40
C SER A 110 14.92 -4.70 18.40
N GLY A 111 15.72 -5.58 19.01
CA GLY A 111 15.28 -6.50 20.05
C GLY A 111 14.78 -5.79 21.33
N LEU A 112 15.37 -4.65 21.69
CA LEU A 112 14.85 -3.82 22.79
C LEU A 112 13.50 -3.17 22.41
N LEU A 113 13.39 -2.65 21.19
CA LEU A 113 12.16 -2.03 20.69
C LEU A 113 11.01 -3.04 20.57
N ALA A 114 11.31 -4.29 20.21
CA ALA A 114 10.36 -5.39 20.15
C ALA A 114 9.77 -5.78 21.51
N VAL A 115 10.47 -5.50 22.63
CA VAL A 115 9.91 -5.67 23.98
C VAL A 115 8.90 -4.56 24.26
N SER A 116 9.35 -3.30 24.18
CA SER A 116 8.50 -2.12 24.19
C SER A 116 9.30 -0.86 23.87
N GLN A 117 8.63 0.18 23.38
CA GLN A 117 9.24 1.51 23.22
C GLN A 117 9.75 2.10 24.54
N GLY A 118 9.04 1.86 25.65
CA GLY A 118 9.44 2.31 26.98
C GLY A 118 10.74 1.65 27.44
N HIS A 119 10.86 0.34 27.29
CA HIS A 119 12.07 -0.40 27.66
C HIS A 119 13.29 -0.03 26.81
N TRP A 120 13.09 0.17 25.50
CA TRP A 120 14.12 0.69 24.61
C TRP A 120 14.63 2.05 25.10
N LYS A 121 13.72 3.00 25.36
CA LYS A 121 14.07 4.35 25.82
C LYS A 121 14.79 4.33 27.17
N GLU A 122 14.28 3.55 28.13
CA GLU A 122 14.89 3.45 29.47
C GLU A 122 16.32 2.90 29.39
N THR A 123 16.53 1.83 28.63
CA THR A 123 17.84 1.17 28.49
C THR A 123 18.86 2.09 27.79
N THR A 124 18.47 2.77 26.72
CA THR A 124 19.38 3.66 25.98
C THR A 124 19.70 4.93 26.78
N GLU A 125 18.73 5.50 27.50
CA GLU A 125 18.96 6.62 28.39
C GLU A 125 19.82 6.24 29.59
N GLN A 126 19.66 5.04 30.14
CA GLN A 126 20.55 4.53 31.21
C GLN A 126 22.00 4.45 30.71
N LEU A 127 22.22 3.84 29.53
CA LEU A 127 23.56 3.76 28.96
C LEU A 127 24.13 5.16 28.66
N LYS A 128 23.32 6.08 28.12
CA LYS A 128 23.73 7.47 27.88
C LYS A 128 24.16 8.18 29.16
N ARG A 129 23.39 8.05 30.25
CA ARG A 129 23.74 8.61 31.57
C ARG A 129 25.06 8.06 32.07
N VAL A 130 25.23 6.74 32.07
CA VAL A 130 26.48 6.10 32.52
C VAL A 130 27.67 6.54 31.67
N ARG A 131 27.52 6.57 30.33
CA ARG A 131 28.57 7.05 29.44
C ARG A 131 28.95 8.50 29.73
N SER A 132 27.99 9.38 29.97
CA SER A 132 28.25 10.79 30.28
C SER A 132 29.11 11.01 31.54
N LEU A 133 29.13 10.05 32.47
CA LEU A 133 29.97 10.12 33.66
C LEU A 133 31.46 9.89 33.35
N VAL A 134 31.76 9.08 32.33
CA VAL A 134 33.12 8.65 32.00
C VAL A 134 33.64 9.24 30.68
N CYS A 135 32.77 9.73 29.80
CA CYS A 135 33.11 10.31 28.51
C CYS A 135 33.89 11.63 28.64
N GLU A 136 34.62 12.01 27.59
CA GLU A 136 35.14 13.39 27.51
C GLU A 136 33.99 14.39 27.40
N GLU A 137 34.22 15.62 27.85
CA GLU A 137 33.20 16.67 27.81
C GLU A 137 32.65 16.80 26.38
N ARG A 138 31.32 16.69 26.25
CA ARG A 138 30.56 16.79 24.97
C ARG A 138 30.73 15.64 23.97
N GLU A 139 31.55 14.61 24.22
CA GLU A 139 31.78 13.56 23.21
C GLU A 139 30.52 12.71 22.92
N GLU A 140 29.75 12.35 23.94
CA GLU A 140 28.50 11.62 23.73
C GLU A 140 27.44 12.47 22.99
N ASP A 141 27.43 13.78 23.25
CA ASP A 141 26.57 14.73 22.53
C ASP A 141 27.02 14.88 21.08
N ALA A 142 28.33 14.94 20.81
CA ALA A 142 28.88 14.97 19.46
C ALA A 142 28.49 13.74 18.63
N ILE A 143 28.53 12.54 19.23
CA ILE A 143 28.11 11.29 18.59
C ILE A 143 26.61 11.36 18.26
N PHE A 144 25.79 11.85 19.19
CA PHE A 144 24.36 12.00 18.99
C PHE A 144 24.04 13.02 17.88
N GLU A 145 24.61 14.21 17.92
CA GLU A 145 24.41 15.26 16.92
C GLU A 145 24.87 14.83 15.53
N ALA A 146 25.99 14.09 15.43
CA ALA A 146 26.43 13.50 14.17
C ALA A 146 25.40 12.50 13.60
N ALA A 147 24.81 11.65 14.44
CA ALA A 147 23.78 10.70 14.01
C ALA A 147 22.48 11.41 13.56
N ILE A 148 22.07 12.47 14.27
CA ILE A 148 20.93 13.30 13.88
C ILE A 148 21.18 14.00 12.54
N GLU A 149 22.39 14.53 12.34
CA GLU A 149 22.78 15.19 11.09
C GLU A 149 22.82 14.22 9.91
N GLU A 150 23.34 13.00 10.10
CA GLU A 150 23.28 11.95 9.06
C GLU A 150 21.83 11.69 8.65
N TRP A 151 20.96 11.47 9.64
CA TRP A 151 19.54 11.22 9.39
C TRP A 151 18.90 12.40 8.66
N ARG A 152 19.21 13.64 9.05
CA ARG A 152 18.73 14.86 8.37
C ARG A 152 19.18 14.89 6.91
N ARG A 153 20.44 14.58 6.61
CA ARG A 153 20.97 14.51 5.23
C ARG A 153 20.26 13.43 4.44
N SER A 154 20.17 12.20 4.96
CA SER A 154 19.45 11.10 4.31
C SER A 154 17.99 11.43 4.04
N MET A 155 17.30 12.10 4.96
CA MET A 155 15.93 12.54 4.76
C MET A 155 15.81 13.63 3.69
N ASN A 156 16.78 14.55 3.60
CA ASN A 156 16.81 15.55 2.53
C ASN A 156 17.12 14.93 1.17
N ASP A 157 18.03 13.97 1.11
CA ASP A 157 18.36 13.23 -0.11
C ASP A 157 17.15 12.42 -0.58
N LEU A 158 16.45 11.74 0.34
CA LEU A 158 15.21 11.03 0.04
C LEU A 158 14.13 11.97 -0.49
N LYS A 159 13.92 13.12 0.16
CA LYS A 159 12.94 14.14 -0.29
C LYS A 159 13.31 14.73 -1.65
N SER A 160 14.58 15.00 -1.88
CA SER A 160 15.08 15.51 -3.17
C SER A 160 14.91 14.46 -4.27
N GLY A 161 15.23 13.20 -3.99
CA GLY A 161 15.00 12.08 -4.89
C GLY A 161 13.52 11.85 -5.21
N GLN A 162 12.65 11.92 -4.20
CA GLN A 162 11.20 11.88 -4.39
C GLN A 162 10.70 13.05 -5.25
N SER A 163 11.23 14.25 -5.04
CA SER A 163 10.84 15.45 -5.79
C SER A 163 11.27 15.36 -7.26
N ALA A 164 12.50 14.90 -7.52
CA ALA A 164 13.01 14.68 -8.87
C ALA A 164 12.25 13.55 -9.59
N GLU A 165 11.89 12.48 -8.88
CA GLU A 165 11.06 11.42 -9.46
C GLU A 165 9.65 11.92 -9.79
N VAL A 166 9.03 12.72 -8.92
CA VAL A 166 7.73 13.36 -9.22
C VAL A 166 7.83 14.22 -10.47
N GLU A 167 8.85 15.07 -10.58
CA GLU A 167 9.03 15.94 -11.75
C GLU A 167 9.12 15.12 -13.04
N LYS A 168 9.97 14.09 -13.05
CA LYS A 168 10.11 13.15 -14.17
C LYS A 168 8.80 12.41 -14.51
N GLN A 169 8.01 12.05 -13.50
CA GLN A 169 6.71 11.41 -13.73
C GLN A 169 5.69 12.36 -14.31
N LEU A 170 5.63 13.58 -13.78
CA LEU A 170 4.73 14.61 -14.28
C LEU A 170 5.04 14.95 -15.74
N GLU A 171 6.29 14.94 -16.20
CA GLU A 171 6.61 15.14 -17.63
C GLU A 171 5.82 14.19 -18.55
N ARG A 172 5.74 12.90 -18.20
CA ARG A 172 5.03 11.88 -18.99
C ARG A 172 3.54 11.76 -18.67
N ALA A 173 3.10 12.24 -17.51
CA ALA A 173 1.76 12.04 -16.98
C ALA A 173 0.64 12.60 -17.87
N GLN A 174 -0.56 12.04 -17.70
CA GLN A 174 -1.78 12.52 -18.34
C GLN A 174 -2.15 13.92 -17.81
N PRO A 175 -2.84 14.77 -18.60
CA PRO A 175 -3.17 16.13 -18.20
C PRO A 175 -3.91 16.26 -16.85
N TRP A 176 -4.85 15.35 -16.58
CA TRP A 176 -5.62 15.36 -15.34
C TRP A 176 -4.76 15.03 -14.11
N VAL A 177 -3.70 14.21 -14.26
CA VAL A 177 -2.75 13.90 -13.18
C VAL A 177 -1.96 15.13 -12.79
N LYS A 178 -1.49 15.91 -13.78
CA LYS A 178 -0.79 17.18 -13.54
C LYS A 178 -1.68 18.14 -12.77
N ARG A 179 -2.92 18.30 -13.24
CA ARG A 179 -3.93 19.14 -12.60
C ARG A 179 -4.21 18.69 -11.16
N MET A 180 -4.40 17.39 -10.94
CA MET A 180 -4.59 16.83 -9.59
C MET A 180 -3.40 17.14 -8.69
N TRP A 181 -2.17 16.95 -9.18
CA TRP A 181 -0.97 17.25 -8.41
C TRP A 181 -0.82 18.74 -8.07
N GLU A 182 -1.16 19.64 -9.01
CA GLU A 182 -1.16 21.09 -8.78
C GLU A 182 -2.21 21.52 -7.75
N GLU A 183 -3.43 20.98 -7.83
CA GLU A 183 -4.54 21.30 -6.92
C GLU A 183 -4.31 20.76 -5.49
N ASP A 184 -3.82 19.52 -5.39
CA ASP A 184 -3.72 18.80 -4.11
C ASP A 184 -2.30 18.76 -3.53
N LYS A 185 -1.28 19.26 -4.26
CA LYS A 185 0.14 19.30 -3.87
C LYS A 185 0.73 17.95 -3.42
N GLY A 186 0.13 16.85 -3.87
CA GLY A 186 0.52 15.50 -3.44
C GLY A 186 0.17 15.17 -2.00
N GLU A 187 -0.62 15.99 -1.31
CA GLU A 187 -0.96 15.79 0.10
C GLU A 187 -2.22 14.92 0.28
N LYS A 188 -3.07 14.83 -0.75
CA LYS A 188 -4.33 14.09 -0.68
C LYS A 188 -4.22 12.70 -1.29
N ARG A 189 -4.96 11.77 -0.69
CA ARG A 189 -5.21 10.46 -1.27
C ARG A 189 -6.21 10.58 -2.41
N TRP A 190 -6.13 9.67 -3.36
CA TRP A 190 -7.05 9.64 -4.50
C TRP A 190 -7.47 8.20 -4.80
N GLY A 191 -8.63 8.04 -5.43
CA GLY A 191 -9.19 6.73 -5.74
C GLY A 191 -10.66 6.63 -5.34
N PHE A 192 -11.09 5.43 -4.96
CA PHE A 192 -12.50 5.08 -4.84
C PHE A 192 -12.81 4.41 -3.51
N MET A 193 -14.05 4.54 -3.07
CA MET A 193 -14.63 3.65 -2.08
C MET A 193 -15.17 2.40 -2.78
N MET A 194 -15.09 1.25 -2.11
CA MET A 194 -15.42 -0.03 -2.72
C MET A 194 -16.10 -0.96 -1.73
N PHE A 195 -17.17 -1.61 -2.15
CA PHE A 195 -17.71 -2.78 -1.45
C PHE A 195 -17.20 -4.05 -2.12
N VAL A 196 -16.75 -5.01 -1.31
CA VAL A 196 -16.36 -6.35 -1.77
C VAL A 196 -17.42 -7.31 -1.28
N HIS A 197 -18.04 -8.05 -2.20
CA HIS A 197 -19.05 -9.05 -1.87
C HIS A 197 -18.43 -10.12 -0.95
N PRO A 198 -19.12 -10.58 0.12
CA PRO A 198 -18.54 -11.50 1.09
C PRO A 198 -18.15 -12.87 0.51
N GLU A 199 -18.75 -13.26 -0.62
CA GLU A 199 -18.46 -14.52 -1.30
C GLU A 199 -17.20 -14.45 -2.19
N VAL A 200 -16.66 -13.25 -2.41
CA VAL A 200 -15.41 -13.08 -3.14
C VAL A 200 -14.25 -13.52 -2.26
N GLU A 201 -13.58 -14.61 -2.66
CA GLU A 201 -12.32 -15.02 -2.04
C GLU A 201 -11.27 -13.90 -2.19
N GLU A 202 -10.84 -13.34 -1.05
CA GLU A 202 -9.97 -12.17 -1.03
C GLU A 202 -8.52 -12.50 -1.43
N ASP A 203 -8.08 -13.72 -1.11
CA ASP A 203 -6.73 -14.22 -1.30
C ASP A 203 -6.51 -14.61 -2.77
N GLY A 204 -6.02 -13.67 -3.57
CA GLY A 204 -5.63 -13.86 -4.97
C GLY A 204 -6.25 -12.82 -5.90
N TRP A 205 -7.53 -12.47 -5.70
CA TRP A 205 -8.15 -11.37 -6.42
C TRP A 205 -7.44 -10.05 -6.16
N ARG A 206 -7.15 -9.75 -4.89
CA ARG A 206 -6.56 -8.48 -4.50
C ARG A 206 -5.17 -8.30 -5.11
N GLU A 207 -4.36 -9.36 -5.08
CA GLU A 207 -3.01 -9.36 -5.69
C GLU A 207 -3.09 -9.11 -7.20
N HIS A 208 -4.03 -9.77 -7.89
CA HIS A 208 -4.24 -9.57 -9.32
C HIS A 208 -4.70 -8.15 -9.64
N MET A 209 -5.69 -7.65 -8.90
CA MET A 209 -6.22 -6.29 -9.03
C MET A 209 -5.13 -5.24 -8.79
N ASP A 210 -4.31 -5.41 -7.75
CA ASP A 210 -3.20 -4.52 -7.44
C ASP A 210 -2.16 -4.51 -8.57
N GLY A 211 -1.88 -5.67 -9.17
CA GLY A 211 -1.03 -5.78 -10.37
C GLY A 211 -1.59 -5.02 -11.58
N LEU A 212 -2.89 -5.19 -11.88
CA LEU A 212 -3.55 -4.48 -12.97
C LEU A 212 -3.55 -2.96 -12.75
N LEU A 213 -3.87 -2.51 -11.53
CA LEU A 213 -3.89 -1.10 -11.17
C LEU A 213 -2.48 -0.50 -11.18
N PHE A 214 -1.46 -1.23 -10.73
CA PHE A 214 -0.07 -0.79 -10.79
C PHE A 214 0.35 -0.48 -12.24
N HIS A 215 0.06 -1.38 -13.18
CA HIS A 215 0.35 -1.14 -14.60
C HIS A 215 -0.47 0.01 -15.19
N ALA A 216 -1.74 0.12 -14.81
CA ALA A 216 -2.60 1.19 -15.29
C ALA A 216 -2.14 2.57 -14.76
N GLN A 217 -1.71 2.64 -13.50
CA GLN A 217 -1.13 3.84 -12.89
C GLN A 217 0.15 4.26 -13.60
N ASP A 218 1.07 3.33 -13.86
CA ASP A 218 2.30 3.66 -14.58
C ASP A 218 2.01 4.22 -15.99
N ALA A 219 1.04 3.64 -16.69
CA ALA A 219 0.64 4.08 -18.02
C ALA A 219 0.08 5.52 -18.06
N VAL A 220 -0.53 5.99 -16.97
CA VAL A 220 -1.00 7.40 -16.86
C VAL A 220 0.02 8.34 -16.22
N GLY A 221 1.21 7.83 -15.87
CA GLY A 221 2.28 8.59 -15.20
C GLY A 221 2.10 8.75 -13.69
N CYS A 222 1.36 7.83 -13.07
CA CYS A 222 1.16 7.76 -11.61
C CYS A 222 1.94 6.61 -10.95
N GLY A 223 2.81 5.87 -11.66
CA GLY A 223 3.44 4.66 -11.12
C GLY A 223 4.46 4.84 -9.98
N GLY A 224 4.80 6.07 -9.58
CA GLY A 224 5.78 6.34 -8.52
C GLY A 224 5.23 6.27 -7.12
N ALA A 225 6.13 6.07 -6.15
CA ALA A 225 5.80 6.08 -4.74
C ALA A 225 5.11 7.38 -4.28
N ALA A 226 5.42 8.52 -4.90
CA ALA A 226 4.86 9.81 -4.51
C ALA A 226 3.43 10.05 -5.00
N ILE A 227 3.11 9.73 -6.27
CA ILE A 227 1.77 9.92 -6.84
C ILE A 227 0.92 8.65 -6.66
N GLY A 228 1.45 7.50 -7.09
CA GLY A 228 0.80 6.20 -7.00
C GLY A 228 0.65 5.71 -5.56
N GLY A 229 1.60 6.04 -4.68
CA GLY A 229 1.47 5.71 -3.25
C GLY A 229 0.30 6.44 -2.55
N GLN A 230 -0.28 7.46 -3.18
CA GLN A 230 -1.51 8.11 -2.70
C GLN A 230 -2.79 7.48 -3.23
N TRP A 231 -2.70 6.56 -4.20
CA TRP A 231 -3.86 5.80 -4.67
C TRP A 231 -4.40 4.90 -3.57
N LYS A 232 -5.71 4.86 -3.40
CA LYS A 232 -6.37 3.98 -2.45
C LYS A 232 -7.71 3.49 -2.97
N LEU A 233 -7.92 2.18 -2.86
CA LEU A 233 -9.26 1.57 -2.84
C LEU A 233 -9.69 1.42 -1.38
N GLN A 234 -10.54 2.34 -0.92
CA GLN A 234 -11.06 2.32 0.44
C GLN A 234 -12.20 1.30 0.54
N GLN A 235 -11.91 0.12 1.08
CA GLN A 235 -12.92 -0.90 1.31
C GLN A 235 -13.90 -0.45 2.39
N LEU A 236 -15.18 -0.56 2.06
CA LEU A 236 -16.30 -0.34 2.94
C LEU A 236 -16.84 -1.68 3.42
N ARG A 237 -17.30 -1.71 4.67
CA ARG A 237 -17.92 -2.90 5.24
C ARG A 237 -19.21 -3.24 4.49
N TRP A 238 -19.33 -4.46 3.99
CA TRP A 238 -20.56 -4.97 3.41
C TRP A 238 -21.73 -4.84 4.42
N PRO A 239 -22.94 -4.43 3.99
CA PRO A 239 -24.06 -4.36 4.92
C PRO A 239 -24.35 -5.77 5.42
N ALA A 240 -24.33 -5.98 6.74
CA ALA A 240 -24.67 -7.28 7.33
C ALA A 240 -26.03 -7.68 6.82
N ASP A 241 -26.22 -8.93 6.41
CA ASP A 241 -27.54 -9.37 6.01
C ASP A 241 -28.39 -9.50 7.28
N ASP A 242 -29.01 -8.39 7.67
CA ASP A 242 -29.79 -8.25 8.90
C ASP A 242 -31.11 -9.01 8.80
N GLY A 243 -31.10 -10.21 8.20
CA GLY A 243 -32.19 -11.18 8.12
C GLY A 243 -33.55 -10.52 7.96
N GLN A 244 -33.64 -9.45 7.16
CA GLN A 244 -34.85 -8.67 7.07
C GLN A 244 -35.77 -9.53 6.25
N GLU A 245 -36.49 -10.42 6.94
CA GLU A 245 -37.73 -11.03 6.52
C GLU A 245 -38.54 -9.86 5.97
N MET A 246 -38.47 -9.70 4.65
CA MET A 246 -39.45 -8.94 3.91
C MET A 246 -40.79 -9.43 4.46
N PRO A 247 -41.67 -8.53 4.95
CA PRO A 247 -42.96 -8.94 5.49
C PRO A 247 -43.64 -9.73 4.37
N SER A 248 -43.60 -11.05 4.52
CA SER A 248 -44.24 -11.97 3.63
C SER A 248 -45.70 -11.72 3.89
N GLU A 249 -46.38 -11.07 2.94
CA GLU A 249 -47.83 -11.13 2.91
C GLU A 249 -48.19 -12.61 2.95
N GLU A 250 -48.85 -13.00 4.05
CA GLU A 250 -49.28 -14.36 4.34
C GLU A 250 -50.08 -14.92 3.17
N LEU A 251 -49.43 -15.65 2.26
CA LEU A 251 -50.11 -16.61 1.41
C LEU A 251 -49.99 -18.00 2.06
N GLY A 252 -51.06 -18.35 2.76
CA GLY A 252 -51.66 -19.68 2.69
C GLY A 252 -50.73 -20.85 3.04
N SER A 253 -50.70 -21.16 4.33
CA SER A 253 -50.31 -22.44 4.90
C SER A 253 -50.81 -23.63 4.06
N HIS A 254 -49.89 -24.39 3.47
CA HIS A 254 -50.10 -25.80 3.17
C HIS A 254 -49.00 -26.65 3.81
N THR A 255 -49.45 -27.41 4.80
CA THR A 255 -48.74 -28.46 5.51
C THR A 255 -48.34 -29.58 4.55
N THR A 256 -47.05 -29.93 4.49
CA THR A 256 -46.62 -31.24 3.99
C THR A 256 -45.56 -31.85 4.90
N ALA A 257 -45.76 -33.12 5.21
CA ALA A 257 -45.10 -33.93 6.24
C ALA A 257 -43.67 -34.37 5.87
N PRO A 258 -42.87 -34.86 6.85
CA PRO A 258 -41.46 -35.20 6.62
C PRO A 258 -41.30 -36.56 5.94
N VAL A 259 -40.56 -36.59 4.83
CA VAL A 259 -40.12 -37.80 4.14
C VAL A 259 -38.71 -38.15 4.64
N GLN A 260 -38.53 -39.41 5.05
CA GLN A 260 -37.28 -39.97 5.55
C GLN A 260 -36.21 -40.09 4.46
N PRO A 261 -34.91 -40.10 4.81
CA PRO A 261 -33.84 -40.37 3.85
C PRO A 261 -33.73 -41.87 3.58
N VAL A 262 -33.72 -42.23 2.30
CA VAL A 262 -33.34 -43.56 1.82
C VAL A 262 -31.84 -43.52 1.53
N GLU A 263 -31.09 -44.32 2.27
CA GLU A 263 -29.69 -44.64 1.97
C GLU A 263 -29.65 -45.49 0.70
N HIS A 264 -28.86 -45.07 -0.29
CA HIS A 264 -28.52 -45.91 -1.43
C HIS A 264 -27.01 -45.91 -1.60
N GLU A 265 -26.41 -47.00 -1.14
CA GLU A 265 -25.11 -47.48 -1.59
C GLU A 265 -25.23 -47.90 -3.06
N THR A 266 -24.23 -47.56 -3.88
CA THR A 266 -23.90 -48.30 -5.10
C THR A 266 -22.41 -48.23 -5.34
N GLU A 267 -21.87 -49.43 -5.55
CA GLU A 267 -20.47 -49.79 -5.75
C GLU A 267 -19.94 -49.33 -7.12
N ALA A 268 -18.61 -49.44 -7.22
CA ALA A 268 -17.76 -49.19 -8.36
C ALA A 268 -18.07 -50.06 -9.58
N GLU A 269 -17.86 -49.52 -10.78
CA GLU A 269 -17.37 -50.28 -11.94
C GLU A 269 -16.34 -49.47 -12.73
N ASP A 270 -15.21 -50.14 -12.99
CA ASP A 270 -14.21 -49.91 -14.03
C ASP A 270 -14.82 -50.01 -15.45
N ASP A 271 -14.01 -49.59 -16.43
CA ASP A 271 -14.09 -49.78 -17.90
C ASP A 271 -14.30 -48.45 -18.64
N ASP A 272 -13.73 -48.17 -19.81
CA ASP A 272 -12.65 -48.72 -20.63
C ASP A 272 -12.48 -47.70 -21.79
N ASP A 273 -11.29 -47.70 -22.37
CA ASP A 273 -10.85 -47.19 -23.67
C ASP A 273 -11.79 -46.36 -24.60
N ARG A 274 -11.16 -45.28 -25.10
CA ARG A 274 -11.18 -44.77 -26.49
C ARG A 274 -12.51 -44.29 -27.08
N GLN A 275 -12.57 -42.99 -27.40
CA GLN A 275 -12.72 -42.56 -28.80
C GLN A 275 -12.44 -41.08 -29.02
N THR A 276 -11.68 -40.83 -30.08
CA THR A 276 -11.58 -39.61 -30.87
C THR A 276 -12.97 -39.09 -31.25
N ASP A 277 -13.26 -37.81 -31.00
CA ASP A 277 -14.32 -37.12 -31.73
C ASP A 277 -13.95 -35.66 -31.99
N ASP A 278 -13.98 -35.34 -33.27
CA ASP A 278 -13.67 -34.07 -33.88
C ASP A 278 -14.95 -33.23 -33.83
N GLY A 279 -15.23 -32.62 -32.67
CA GLY A 279 -16.51 -31.95 -32.41
C GLY A 279 -16.36 -30.45 -32.22
N GLU A 280 -16.79 -29.70 -33.24
CA GLU A 280 -17.33 -28.33 -33.20
C GLU A 280 -17.07 -27.51 -31.92
N SER A 281 -16.30 -26.41 -32.09
CA SER A 281 -16.31 -25.26 -31.19
C SER A 281 -17.73 -24.75 -31.03
N HIS A 282 -18.43 -25.31 -30.04
CA HIS A 282 -19.67 -24.80 -29.52
C HIS A 282 -19.30 -23.44 -28.93
N MET A 283 -19.60 -22.37 -29.66
CA MET A 283 -19.79 -21.05 -29.08
C MET A 283 -20.83 -21.24 -27.98
N VAL A 284 -20.36 -21.46 -26.75
CA VAL A 284 -21.14 -21.31 -25.54
C VAL A 284 -21.53 -19.85 -25.52
N SER A 285 -22.68 -19.54 -26.13
CA SER A 285 -23.41 -18.31 -25.91
C SER A 285 -23.92 -18.39 -24.47
N ILE A 286 -23.00 -18.11 -23.57
CA ILE A 286 -23.16 -17.33 -22.35
C ILE A 286 -24.63 -17.12 -22.03
N ALA A 287 -25.19 -18.06 -21.27
CA ALA A 287 -26.40 -17.84 -20.50
C ALA A 287 -26.06 -16.92 -19.31
N GLU A 288 -25.63 -15.68 -19.59
CA GLU A 288 -25.41 -14.60 -18.60
C GLU A 288 -26.76 -14.06 -18.03
N ASP A 289 -27.89 -14.51 -18.57
CA ASP A 289 -29.19 -13.84 -18.40
C ASP A 289 -30.06 -14.34 -17.24
N LEU A 290 -29.58 -15.23 -16.34
CA LEU A 290 -30.45 -15.86 -15.34
C LEU A 290 -30.05 -15.71 -13.86
N LEU A 291 -29.02 -14.93 -13.53
CA LEU A 291 -28.84 -14.50 -12.14
C LEU A 291 -29.81 -13.34 -11.82
N PRO A 292 -30.56 -13.38 -10.71
CA PRO A 292 -31.53 -12.36 -10.36
C PRO A 292 -30.87 -10.97 -10.33
N PRO A 293 -31.57 -9.93 -10.81
CA PRO A 293 -30.95 -8.65 -11.14
C PRO A 293 -30.30 -8.00 -9.90
N PRO A 294 -29.08 -7.44 -10.02
CA PRO A 294 -28.31 -6.83 -8.93
C PRO A 294 -28.93 -5.55 -8.33
N GLU A 295 -30.19 -5.26 -8.65
CA GLU A 295 -30.89 -4.02 -8.33
C GLU A 295 -31.15 -3.88 -6.83
N ALA A 296 -31.76 -4.88 -6.19
CA ALA A 296 -32.06 -4.83 -4.76
C ALA A 296 -30.78 -4.67 -3.93
N LEU A 297 -29.71 -5.35 -4.36
CA LEU A 297 -28.39 -5.23 -3.75
C LEU A 297 -27.84 -3.79 -3.89
N PHE A 298 -27.84 -3.23 -5.09
CA PHE A 298 -27.33 -1.87 -5.31
C PHE A 298 -28.18 -0.80 -4.63
N VAL A 299 -29.48 -1.00 -4.45
CA VAL A 299 -30.32 -0.11 -3.63
C VAL A 299 -29.78 -0.07 -2.19
N ARG A 300 -29.54 -1.23 -1.59
CA ARG A 300 -29.02 -1.35 -0.23
C ARG A 300 -27.64 -0.72 -0.09
N LEU A 301 -26.72 -1.01 -1.02
CA LEU A 301 -25.38 -0.45 -1.02
C LEU A 301 -25.40 1.07 -1.19
N ARG A 302 -26.26 1.63 -2.05
CA ARG A 302 -26.46 3.09 -2.19
C ARG A 302 -26.90 3.71 -0.87
N GLN A 303 -27.88 3.12 -0.19
CA GLN A 303 -28.36 3.62 1.10
C GLN A 303 -27.26 3.62 2.16
N GLN A 304 -26.50 2.52 2.26
CA GLN A 304 -25.39 2.43 3.20
C GLN A 304 -24.30 3.44 2.86
N PHE A 305 -23.90 3.55 1.58
CA PHE A 305 -22.92 4.52 1.12
C PHE A 305 -23.31 5.96 1.48
N ARG A 306 -24.56 6.36 1.18
CA ARG A 306 -25.10 7.69 1.56
C ARG A 306 -25.01 7.91 3.08
N SER A 307 -25.30 6.88 3.87
CA SER A 307 -25.23 6.95 5.34
C SER A 307 -23.80 7.20 5.84
N LEU A 308 -22.79 6.63 5.17
CA LEU A 308 -21.38 6.79 5.51
C LEU A 308 -20.85 8.15 5.06
N SER A 309 -21.16 8.54 3.82
CA SER A 309 -20.69 9.78 3.19
C SER A 309 -21.25 11.04 3.86
N ARG A 310 -22.47 11.00 4.41
CA ARG A 310 -23.10 12.15 5.09
C ARG A 310 -22.65 12.36 6.54
N ARG A 311 -21.85 11.46 7.14
CA ARG A 311 -21.39 11.63 8.53
C ARG A 311 -20.43 12.83 8.65
N PRO A 312 -20.63 13.75 9.61
CA PRO A 312 -19.73 14.88 9.80
C PRO A 312 -18.35 14.41 10.30
N ALA A 313 -17.27 14.94 9.71
CA ALA A 313 -15.88 14.55 10.00
C ALA A 313 -15.51 14.58 11.49
N LYS A 314 -16.10 15.49 12.28
CA LYS A 314 -15.82 15.65 13.72
C LYS A 314 -16.24 14.45 14.58
N ARG A 315 -17.25 13.67 14.16
CA ARG A 315 -17.70 12.48 14.91
C ARG A 315 -16.92 11.21 14.56
N ARG A 316 -16.01 11.25 13.58
CA ARG A 316 -15.27 10.07 13.11
C ARG A 316 -13.98 9.79 13.88
N LYS A 317 -13.44 10.76 14.64
CA LYS A 317 -12.15 10.62 15.33
C LYS A 317 -12.19 9.91 16.68
N LEU A 318 -13.37 9.70 17.28
CA LEU A 318 -13.48 9.30 18.68
C LEU A 318 -13.78 7.81 18.88
N ASP A 319 -14.30 7.10 17.87
CA ASP A 319 -14.96 5.80 18.09
C ASP A 319 -14.29 4.60 17.41
N ASP A 320 -13.33 4.79 16.50
CA ASP A 320 -12.71 3.67 15.78
C ASP A 320 -11.19 3.77 15.81
N SER A 321 -10.54 2.81 16.48
CA SER A 321 -9.16 2.40 16.18
C SER A 321 -9.04 1.66 14.85
N ASP A 322 -10.18 1.47 14.17
CA ASP A 322 -10.29 0.82 12.87
C ASP A 322 -10.13 1.89 11.77
N GLU A 323 -8.92 2.01 11.21
CA GLU A 323 -8.56 2.99 10.15
C GLU A 323 -9.43 2.89 8.87
N THR A 324 -10.33 1.91 8.79
CA THR A 324 -11.10 1.55 7.61
C THR A 324 -12.28 2.50 7.31
N ALA A 325 -12.86 3.16 8.31
CA ALA A 325 -14.16 3.84 8.14
C ALA A 325 -14.11 5.36 7.88
N THR A 326 -12.96 6.03 7.98
CA THR A 326 -12.90 7.48 7.77
C THR A 326 -12.63 7.80 6.30
N THR A 327 -13.57 8.48 5.63
CA THR A 327 -13.36 8.93 4.23
C THR A 327 -12.15 9.86 4.18
N SER A 328 -11.05 9.41 3.59
CA SER A 328 -9.87 10.27 3.42
C SER A 328 -10.17 11.39 2.44
N ASP A 329 -9.61 12.58 2.70
CA ASP A 329 -9.71 13.71 1.78
C ASP A 329 -9.15 13.31 0.41
N GLY A 330 -9.88 13.66 -0.65
CA GLY A 330 -9.55 13.35 -2.05
C GLY A 330 -10.08 12.03 -2.65
N ILE A 331 -10.65 11.11 -1.85
CA ILE A 331 -11.35 9.93 -2.38
C ILE A 331 -12.70 10.34 -2.99
N LEU A 332 -13.03 9.80 -4.17
CA LEU A 332 -14.27 10.11 -4.87
C LEU A 332 -15.49 9.63 -4.07
N ILE A 333 -16.48 10.51 -3.93
CA ILE A 333 -17.75 10.24 -3.22
C ILE A 333 -18.98 10.23 -4.15
N ASN A 334 -18.80 10.63 -5.40
CA ASN A 334 -19.85 10.68 -6.42
C ASN A 334 -20.02 9.37 -7.18
N VAL A 335 -19.22 8.37 -6.83
CA VAL A 335 -19.28 7.00 -7.33
C VAL A 335 -18.65 6.09 -6.29
N PHE A 336 -19.13 4.87 -6.18
CA PHE A 336 -18.43 3.81 -5.47
C PHE A 336 -18.35 2.55 -6.33
N LEU A 337 -17.38 1.70 -6.02
CA LEU A 337 -17.13 0.46 -6.73
C LEU A 337 -17.77 -0.72 -6.00
N VAL A 338 -18.18 -1.74 -6.75
CA VAL A 338 -18.63 -3.01 -6.20
C VAL A 338 -17.90 -4.15 -6.90
N VAL A 339 -17.33 -5.03 -6.07
CA VAL A 339 -16.73 -6.30 -6.50
C VAL A 339 -17.75 -7.39 -6.20
N SER A 340 -18.18 -8.07 -7.25
CA SER A 340 -19.08 -9.23 -7.27
C SER A 340 -18.36 -10.43 -7.89
N ASP A 341 -18.98 -11.60 -7.80
CA ASP A 341 -18.45 -12.83 -8.40
C ASP A 341 -18.29 -12.70 -9.93
N GLN A 342 -19.19 -11.98 -10.60
CA GLN A 342 -19.04 -11.71 -12.05
C GLN A 342 -17.80 -10.87 -12.38
N SER A 343 -17.47 -9.88 -11.54
CA SER A 343 -16.25 -9.09 -11.74
C SER A 343 -14.99 -9.87 -11.35
N MET A 344 -15.11 -10.85 -10.46
CA MET A 344 -14.05 -11.83 -10.16
C MET A 344 -13.77 -12.71 -11.37
N GLU A 345 -14.81 -13.36 -11.90
CA GLU A 345 -14.71 -14.23 -13.07
C GLU A 345 -14.13 -13.50 -14.29
N SER A 346 -14.40 -12.19 -14.42
CA SER A 346 -13.81 -11.37 -15.50
C SER A 346 -12.28 -11.33 -15.51
N GLN A 347 -11.62 -11.62 -14.38
CA GLN A 347 -10.15 -11.60 -14.26
C GLN A 347 -9.51 -12.96 -14.52
N PHE A 348 -10.24 -14.04 -14.24
CA PHE A 348 -9.69 -15.40 -14.25
C PHE A 348 -10.18 -16.24 -15.43
N ASN A 349 -11.02 -15.69 -16.31
CA ASN A 349 -11.43 -16.39 -17.52
C ASN A 349 -10.16 -16.73 -18.35
N GLU A 350 -10.02 -17.98 -18.82
CA GLU A 350 -8.79 -18.51 -19.43
C GLU A 350 -8.35 -17.75 -20.70
N SER A 351 -9.28 -17.04 -21.34
CA SER A 351 -9.01 -16.14 -22.47
C SER A 351 -8.82 -14.67 -22.07
N ALA A 352 -9.02 -14.31 -20.80
CA ALA A 352 -9.10 -12.94 -20.33
C ALA A 352 -7.80 -12.21 -20.57
N HIS A 353 -7.86 -11.21 -21.44
CA HIS A 353 -6.79 -10.23 -21.50
C HIS A 353 -6.90 -9.35 -20.25
N PRO A 354 -5.78 -8.79 -19.73
CA PRO A 354 -5.81 -7.79 -18.66
C PRO A 354 -6.76 -6.60 -18.94
N ASP A 355 -7.10 -6.38 -20.21
CA ASP A 355 -8.04 -5.36 -20.69
C ASP A 355 -9.53 -5.76 -20.50
N ASP A 356 -9.84 -7.01 -20.16
CA ASP A 356 -11.21 -7.53 -19.99
C ASP A 356 -11.69 -7.49 -18.54
N ALA A 357 -10.78 -7.34 -17.57
CA ALA A 357 -11.13 -7.18 -16.17
C ALA A 357 -11.95 -5.90 -15.94
N TRP A 358 -13.09 -6.02 -15.25
CA TRP A 358 -13.98 -4.90 -14.95
C TRP A 358 -14.57 -4.97 -13.54
N LEU A 359 -14.99 -3.82 -13.03
CA LEU A 359 -15.74 -3.68 -11.76
C LEU A 359 -17.07 -2.96 -12.01
N TRP A 360 -18.02 -3.11 -11.11
CA TRP A 360 -19.23 -2.29 -11.12
C TRP A 360 -18.91 -0.90 -10.54
N ALA A 361 -19.28 0.15 -11.26
CA ALA A 361 -19.34 1.51 -10.74
C ALA A 361 -20.80 1.88 -10.52
N VAL A 362 -21.15 2.28 -9.30
CA VAL A 362 -22.53 2.54 -8.87
C VAL A 362 -22.73 4.03 -8.61
N ASP A 363 -23.80 4.57 -9.16
CA ASP A 363 -24.26 5.93 -8.94
C ASP A 363 -24.91 6.03 -7.55
N PRO A 364 -24.27 6.72 -6.57
CA PRO A 364 -24.82 6.83 -5.24
C PRO A 364 -26.12 7.61 -5.20
N ASP A 365 -26.41 8.46 -6.18
CA ASP A 365 -27.57 9.37 -6.19
C ASP A 365 -28.68 8.91 -7.15
N TYR A 366 -28.51 7.77 -7.83
CA TYR A 366 -29.59 7.19 -8.63
C TYR A 366 -30.82 6.94 -7.77
N GLU A 367 -31.99 7.29 -8.30
CA GLU A 367 -33.30 7.01 -7.74
C GLU A 367 -34.04 6.11 -8.72
N ASP A 368 -34.49 4.96 -8.23
CA ASP A 368 -35.24 4.03 -9.07
C ASP A 368 -36.52 4.74 -9.49
N LYS A 369 -36.77 4.82 -10.80
CA LYS A 369 -38.05 5.34 -11.27
C LYS A 369 -39.11 4.41 -10.73
N ALA A 370 -40.03 4.95 -9.93
CA ALA A 370 -41.21 4.20 -9.53
C ALA A 370 -41.83 3.60 -10.79
N PRO A 371 -42.22 2.31 -10.77
CA PRO A 371 -42.82 1.66 -11.93
C PRO A 371 -44.10 2.43 -12.27
N LEU A 372 -43.99 3.37 -13.21
CA LEU A 372 -45.14 3.88 -13.94
C LEU A 372 -45.68 2.66 -14.68
N ASP A 373 -46.99 2.39 -14.52
CA ASP A 373 -47.80 1.28 -15.07
C ASP A 373 -47.69 1.12 -16.60
N THR A 374 -46.47 1.01 -17.10
CA THR A 374 -46.12 0.95 -18.51
C THR A 374 -46.04 -0.54 -18.83
N PRO A 375 -46.84 -1.03 -19.79
CA PRO A 375 -46.92 -2.45 -20.10
C PRO A 375 -45.53 -3.02 -20.41
N ALA A 376 -45.23 -4.17 -19.81
CA ALA A 376 -43.93 -4.84 -19.69
C ALA A 376 -43.31 -5.38 -20.99
N ASP A 377 -43.72 -4.87 -22.16
CA ASP A 377 -43.38 -5.41 -23.48
C ASP A 377 -42.20 -4.71 -24.18
N SER A 378 -41.52 -3.77 -23.53
CA SER A 378 -40.32 -3.15 -24.08
C SER A 378 -39.06 -3.69 -23.40
N ASP A 379 -38.22 -4.37 -24.20
CA ASP A 379 -36.83 -4.77 -23.96
C ASP A 379 -36.12 -3.93 -22.87
N THR A 380 -36.23 -4.38 -21.61
CA THR A 380 -35.74 -3.66 -20.41
C THR A 380 -34.21 -3.67 -20.30
N SER A 381 -33.52 -4.32 -21.24
CA SER A 381 -32.06 -4.45 -21.29
C SER A 381 -31.34 -3.14 -21.66
N ASN A 382 -32.08 -2.14 -22.19
CA ASN A 382 -31.52 -0.89 -22.74
C ASN A 382 -31.74 0.36 -21.86
N GLU A 383 -32.12 0.22 -20.59
CA GLU A 383 -32.20 1.35 -19.67
C GLU A 383 -31.05 1.40 -18.66
N TYR A 384 -30.59 2.61 -18.34
CA TYR A 384 -29.61 2.85 -17.28
C TYR A 384 -30.23 2.63 -15.90
N ARG A 385 -29.68 1.67 -15.15
CA ARG A 385 -30.18 1.21 -13.84
C ARG A 385 -29.38 1.74 -12.63
N GLY A 386 -28.63 2.83 -12.82
CA GLY A 386 -27.82 3.42 -11.74
C GLY A 386 -26.44 2.78 -11.56
N TYR A 387 -26.00 1.94 -12.49
CA TYR A 387 -24.67 1.33 -12.45
C TYR A 387 -24.16 1.03 -13.86
N LEU A 388 -22.85 0.87 -14.00
CA LEU A 388 -22.18 0.46 -15.23
C LEU A 388 -20.95 -0.39 -14.92
N ARG A 389 -20.54 -1.24 -15.86
CA ARG A 389 -19.24 -1.93 -15.81
C ARG A 389 -18.14 -0.92 -16.21
N VAL A 390 -17.01 -0.92 -15.51
CA VAL A 390 -15.83 -0.09 -15.83
C VAL A 390 -14.61 -0.98 -15.85
N ARG A 391 -13.80 -0.90 -16.92
CA ARG A 391 -12.56 -1.66 -16.99
C ARG A 391 -11.58 -1.21 -15.90
N VAL A 392 -10.88 -2.14 -15.28
CA VAL A 392 -9.96 -1.86 -14.15
C VAL A 392 -8.95 -0.77 -14.52
N GLN A 393 -8.36 -0.87 -15.71
CA GLN A 393 -7.40 0.12 -16.21
C GLN A 393 -7.96 1.54 -16.33
N GLN A 394 -9.25 1.68 -16.60
CA GLN A 394 -9.89 2.98 -16.79
C GLN A 394 -10.26 3.62 -15.46
N LEU A 395 -10.31 2.85 -14.37
CA LEU A 395 -10.52 3.37 -13.02
C LEU A 395 -9.47 4.40 -12.65
N VAL A 396 -8.22 4.25 -13.12
CA VAL A 396 -7.12 5.21 -12.87
C VAL A 396 -6.87 6.14 -14.04
N ASN A 397 -7.72 6.15 -15.08
CA ASN A 397 -7.53 6.98 -16.27
C ASN A 397 -8.80 7.76 -16.62
N ASN A 398 -9.47 7.42 -17.74
CA ASN A 398 -10.60 8.16 -18.26
C ASN A 398 -11.74 8.23 -17.25
N PHE A 399 -12.01 7.14 -16.52
CA PHE A 399 -13.09 7.13 -15.55
C PHE A 399 -12.78 8.05 -14.35
N TYR A 400 -11.55 8.00 -13.82
CA TYR A 400 -11.15 8.89 -12.73
C TYR A 400 -11.26 10.36 -13.13
N ASP A 401 -10.70 10.72 -14.28
CA ASP A 401 -10.71 12.09 -14.81
C ASP A 401 -12.14 12.62 -14.95
N LEU A 402 -13.01 11.81 -15.58
CA LEU A 402 -14.41 12.17 -15.78
C LEU A 402 -15.16 12.34 -14.46
N ARG A 403 -14.85 11.51 -13.45
CA ARG A 403 -15.51 11.62 -12.15
C ARG A 403 -14.95 12.73 -11.27
N ARG A 404 -13.66 13.04 -11.37
CA ARG A 404 -13.01 14.06 -10.55
C ARG A 404 -13.21 15.47 -11.10
N PHE A 405 -13.06 15.64 -12.41
CA PHE A 405 -12.96 16.96 -13.05
C PHE A 405 -14.12 17.31 -13.97
N HIS A 406 -14.83 16.30 -14.49
CA HIS A 406 -15.89 16.49 -15.48
C HIS A 406 -17.25 15.93 -15.05
N GLU A 407 -17.46 15.80 -13.74
CA GLU A 407 -18.71 15.26 -13.18
C GLU A 407 -19.96 15.99 -13.69
N GLN A 408 -19.87 17.32 -13.81
CA GLN A 408 -20.99 18.17 -14.24
C GLN A 408 -21.23 18.09 -15.75
N GLU A 409 -20.22 17.68 -16.52
CA GLU A 409 -20.28 17.57 -17.99
C GLU A 409 -20.80 16.19 -18.42
N TYR A 410 -20.43 15.14 -17.67
CA TYR A 410 -20.76 13.76 -17.98
C TYR A 410 -21.41 13.06 -16.78
N SER A 411 -22.70 12.80 -16.90
CA SER A 411 -23.45 11.93 -15.99
C SER A 411 -23.02 10.47 -16.13
N LEU A 412 -23.16 9.67 -15.07
CA LEU A 412 -22.91 8.22 -15.13
C LEU A 412 -23.80 7.51 -16.16
N LYS A 413 -25.00 8.03 -16.44
CA LYS A 413 -25.87 7.58 -17.54
C LYS A 413 -25.22 7.73 -18.91
N GLN A 414 -24.59 8.88 -19.19
CA GLN A 414 -23.86 9.08 -20.46
C GLN A 414 -22.65 8.16 -20.55
N LEU A 415 -21.94 7.93 -19.44
CA LEU A 415 -20.83 6.97 -19.41
C LEU A 415 -21.32 5.54 -19.66
N TRP A 416 -22.47 5.16 -19.11
CA TRP A 416 -23.10 3.88 -19.38
C TRP A 416 -23.48 3.72 -20.86
N GLN A 417 -24.02 4.76 -21.51
CA GLN A 417 -24.29 4.76 -22.95
C GLN A 417 -23.01 4.57 -23.77
N ALA A 418 -21.91 5.22 -23.37
CA ALA A 418 -20.61 5.04 -24.01
C ALA A 418 -20.10 3.59 -23.83
N ALA A 419 -20.28 3.01 -22.64
CA ALA A 419 -19.90 1.63 -22.34
C ALA A 419 -20.59 0.60 -23.24
N GLN A 420 -21.81 0.86 -23.71
CA GLN A 420 -22.54 -0.05 -24.60
C GLN A 420 -21.82 -0.30 -25.95
N HIS A 421 -20.88 0.58 -26.33
CA HIS A 421 -20.13 0.47 -27.58
C HIS A 421 -18.80 -0.29 -27.44
N SER A 422 -18.54 -0.87 -26.27
CA SER A 422 -17.27 -1.51 -25.92
C SER A 422 -17.42 -2.99 -25.59
N GLY A 423 -16.33 -3.75 -25.64
CA GLY A 423 -16.31 -5.15 -25.19
C GLY A 423 -16.76 -5.30 -23.73
N HIS A 424 -17.49 -6.37 -23.44
CA HIS A 424 -18.15 -6.66 -22.15
C HIS A 424 -19.12 -5.57 -21.67
N LYS A 425 -19.53 -4.65 -22.55
CA LYS A 425 -20.33 -3.46 -22.21
C LYS A 425 -19.69 -2.64 -21.07
N ALA A 426 -18.35 -2.62 -21.00
CA ALA A 426 -17.57 -2.02 -19.91
C ALA A 426 -16.86 -0.72 -20.33
N PHE A 427 -17.14 0.36 -19.62
CA PHE A 427 -16.69 1.71 -19.97
C PHE A 427 -15.18 1.79 -20.25
N VAL A 428 -14.86 2.39 -21.41
CA VAL A 428 -13.50 2.69 -21.85
C VAL A 428 -13.25 4.19 -21.90
N SER A 429 -14.09 4.89 -22.66
CA SER A 429 -13.96 6.31 -22.98
C SER A 429 -15.27 6.87 -23.51
N VAL A 430 -15.43 8.18 -23.41
CA VAL A 430 -16.50 8.93 -24.10
C VAL A 430 -16.18 9.19 -25.58
N LYS A 431 -14.91 9.06 -26.00
CA LYS A 431 -14.50 9.22 -27.39
C LYS A 431 -14.87 7.95 -28.17
N GLN A 432 -15.47 8.09 -29.34
CA GLN A 432 -16.07 6.95 -30.07
C GLN A 432 -15.05 5.99 -30.69
N ASP A 433 -13.81 6.44 -30.88
CA ASP A 433 -12.71 5.69 -31.48
C ASP A 433 -11.96 4.81 -30.45
N GLU A 434 -11.79 5.29 -29.23
CA GLU A 434 -11.04 4.58 -28.17
C GLU A 434 -11.65 3.22 -27.76
N PRO A 435 -12.97 3.02 -27.65
CA PRO A 435 -13.58 1.71 -27.40
C PRO A 435 -13.23 0.65 -28.45
N ARG A 436 -12.89 1.09 -29.68
CA ARG A 436 -12.49 0.20 -30.79
C ARG A 436 -10.99 -0.08 -30.81
N MET A 437 -10.19 0.62 -30.00
CA MET A 437 -8.74 0.43 -29.93
C MET A 437 -8.34 -0.81 -29.12
N TYR A 438 -9.28 -1.72 -28.83
CA TYR A 438 -8.99 -3.03 -28.25
C TYR A 438 -7.90 -3.74 -29.06
N ARG A 439 -6.78 -4.10 -28.41
CA ARG A 439 -5.74 -4.92 -29.04
C ARG A 439 -5.68 -6.26 -28.34
N SER A 440 -5.94 -7.31 -29.09
CA SER A 440 -5.76 -8.70 -28.68
C SER A 440 -4.30 -9.17 -28.75
N GLU A 441 -3.33 -8.24 -28.76
CA GLU A 441 -1.92 -8.63 -28.84
C GLU A 441 -1.46 -9.16 -27.47
N PRO A 442 -0.94 -10.39 -27.39
CA PRO A 442 -0.41 -10.96 -26.15
C PRO A 442 0.68 -10.03 -25.56
N GLY A 443 0.48 -9.57 -24.32
CA GLY A 443 1.40 -8.68 -23.61
C GLY A 443 1.09 -7.17 -23.75
N GLY A 444 0.05 -6.78 -24.49
CA GLY A 444 -0.40 -5.40 -24.63
C GLY A 444 -1.29 -4.92 -23.50
N VAL A 445 -0.80 -4.87 -22.24
CA VAL A 445 -1.55 -4.20 -21.16
C VAL A 445 -1.70 -2.71 -21.50
N GLY A 446 -2.94 -2.19 -21.44
CA GLY A 446 -3.19 -0.74 -21.54
C GLY A 446 -3.46 -0.21 -22.95
N SER A 447 -4.18 -0.94 -23.81
CA SER A 447 -4.39 -0.53 -25.21
C SER A 447 -5.08 0.84 -25.36
N ALA A 448 -5.97 1.19 -24.43
CA ALA A 448 -6.66 2.48 -24.40
C ALA A 448 -5.94 3.56 -23.55
N LEU A 449 -4.81 3.25 -22.92
CA LEU A 449 -4.06 4.19 -22.06
C LEU A 449 -2.95 4.93 -22.80
N ARG A 450 -2.60 4.51 -24.02
CA ARG A 450 -1.44 5.03 -24.75
C ARG A 450 -1.83 6.25 -25.60
N LYS A 451 -1.05 7.33 -25.49
CA LYS A 451 -1.21 8.55 -26.31
C LYS A 451 -1.23 8.19 -27.79
N THR A 452 -2.17 8.79 -28.54
CA THR A 452 -2.14 8.81 -30.01
C THR A 452 -0.79 9.38 -30.48
N GLY A 453 0.06 8.52 -31.04
CA GLY A 453 1.39 8.88 -31.54
C GLY A 453 2.58 8.27 -30.78
N THR A 454 2.39 7.53 -29.69
CA THR A 454 3.50 6.79 -29.05
C THR A 454 3.93 5.63 -29.95
N LYS A 455 5.07 5.77 -30.65
CA LYS A 455 5.72 4.66 -31.37
C LYS A 455 6.00 3.53 -30.37
N ARG A 456 5.62 2.31 -30.74
CA ARG A 456 5.87 1.07 -30.01
C ARG A 456 7.39 0.93 -29.82
N ILE A 457 7.88 0.94 -28.58
CA ILE A 457 9.20 0.34 -28.30
C ILE A 457 8.92 -1.15 -28.26
N VAL A 458 9.16 -1.84 -29.38
CA VAL A 458 9.26 -3.29 -29.41
C VAL A 458 10.66 -3.58 -28.93
N TYR A 459 10.81 -4.16 -27.75
CA TYR A 459 12.02 -4.90 -27.46
C TYR A 459 11.94 -6.16 -28.33
N SER A 460 12.81 -6.28 -29.33
CA SER A 460 12.96 -7.56 -30.01
C SER A 460 13.51 -8.56 -28.99
N ILE A 461 13.10 -9.82 -29.08
CA ILE A 461 13.77 -10.91 -28.34
C ILE A 461 15.26 -10.99 -28.70
N ASP A 462 15.67 -10.39 -29.82
CA ASP A 462 17.07 -10.27 -30.24
C ASP A 462 17.85 -9.15 -29.52
N ASP A 463 17.20 -8.33 -28.68
CA ASP A 463 17.81 -7.25 -27.90
C ASP A 463 18.04 -7.62 -26.41
N LEU A 464 17.79 -8.88 -26.03
CA LEU A 464 18.20 -9.51 -24.76
C LEU A 464 19.32 -10.52 -25.03
#